data_AF-A0A942FUT5-F1
#
_entry.id   AF-A0A942FUT5-F1
#
_cell.length_a   1.000
_cell.length_b   1.000
_cell.length_c   1.000
_cell.angle_alpha   90.00
_cell.angle_beta   90.00
_cell.angle_gamma   90.00
#
_symmetry.space_group_name_H-M   'P 1'
#
loop_
_entity.id
_entity.type
_entity.pdbx_description
1 polymer ?
#
loop_
_entity_poly.entity_id
_entity_poly.type
_entity_poly.pdbx_seq_one_letter_code
_entity_poly.pdbx_strand_id
1 'polypeptide(L)'
;VLSAMIEKTMQAIAEGDVGAAQQGLTMDDEIDDLYQQIQRELLTYMMENPKVITTALKLMNVGRYLERLGDHLENVNEHTIFWLTGERL
;
A
#
# COMPACT_ATOMS: atom_id res chain seq x y z
N VAL A 1 6.56 -1.54 5.76
CA VAL A 1 5.67 -2.30 4.86
C VAL A 1 5.92 -1.91 3.40
N LEU A 2 5.51 -0.71 2.96
CA LEU A 2 5.60 -0.27 1.55
C LEU A 2 7.00 -0.44 0.91
N SER A 3 8.09 -0.05 1.58
CA SER A 3 9.45 -0.27 1.04
C SER A 3 9.78 -1.74 0.80
N ALA A 4 9.34 -2.62 1.71
CA ALA A 4 9.53 -4.06 1.56
C ALA A 4 8.62 -4.64 0.47
N MET A 5 7.40 -4.10 0.28
CA MET A 5 6.53 -4.46 -0.85
C MET A 5 7.20 -4.10 -2.19
N ILE A 6 7.83 -2.91 -2.29
CA ILE A 6 8.62 -2.52 -3.46
C ILE A 6 9.75 -3.52 -3.73
N GLU A 7 10.52 -3.89 -2.70
CA GLU A 7 11.59 -4.88 -2.83
C GLU A 7 11.07 -6.23 -3.34
N LYS A 8 9.90 -6.67 -2.86
CA LYS A 8 9.26 -7.91 -3.30
C LYS A 8 8.76 -7.85 -4.73
N THR A 9 8.11 -6.77 -5.12
CA THR A 9 7.70 -6.54 -6.51
C THR A 9 8.89 -6.50 -7.46
N MET A 10 9.98 -5.83 -7.07
CA MET A 10 11.20 -5.80 -7.87
C MET A 10 11.86 -7.18 -7.99
N GLN A 11 11.89 -7.95 -6.90
CA GLN A 11 12.38 -9.33 -6.91
C GLN A 11 11.55 -10.20 -7.86
N ALA A 12 10.22 -10.12 -7.76
CA ALA A 12 9.31 -10.89 -8.62
C ALA A 12 9.53 -10.61 -10.11
N ILE A 13 9.69 -9.34 -10.49
CA ILE A 13 9.93 -8.95 -11.88
C ILE A 13 11.32 -9.38 -12.36
N ALA A 14 12.35 -9.16 -11.55
CA ALA A 14 13.74 -9.40 -11.96
C ALA A 14 14.08 -10.89 -12.05
N GLU A 15 13.51 -11.71 -11.15
CA GLU A 15 13.85 -13.12 -11.01
C GLU A 15 12.75 -14.06 -11.55
N GLY A 16 11.59 -13.52 -11.92
CA GLY A 16 10.43 -14.32 -12.28
C GLY A 16 9.85 -15.08 -11.08
N ASP A 17 9.98 -14.54 -9.88
CA ASP A 17 9.55 -15.18 -8.63
C ASP A 17 8.07 -14.88 -8.34
N VAL A 18 7.19 -15.82 -8.72
CA VAL A 18 5.75 -15.77 -8.43
C VAL A 18 5.47 -15.70 -6.92
N GLY A 19 6.29 -16.35 -6.10
CA GLY A 19 6.15 -16.33 -4.64
C GLY A 19 6.42 -14.95 -4.06
N ALA A 20 7.41 -14.23 -4.61
CA ALA A 20 7.68 -12.84 -4.23
C ALA A 20 6.51 -11.91 -4.62
N ALA A 21 5.91 -12.09 -5.79
CA ALA A 21 4.72 -11.31 -6.19
C ALA A 21 3.54 -11.57 -5.25
N GLN A 22 3.29 -12.84 -4.89
CA GLN A 22 2.20 -13.21 -3.98
C GLN A 22 2.41 -12.62 -2.56
N GLN A 23 3.66 -12.59 -2.08
CA GLN A 23 4.00 -11.89 -0.84
C GLN A 23 3.66 -10.41 -0.95
N GLY A 24 4.02 -9.77 -2.07
CA GLY A 24 3.65 -8.39 -2.35
C GLY A 24 2.15 -8.13 -2.25
N LEU A 25 1.31 -8.99 -2.84
CA LEU A 25 -0.16 -8.89 -2.73
C LEU A 25 -0.64 -8.93 -1.27
N THR A 26 -0.14 -9.86 -0.47
CA THR A 26 -0.55 -9.96 0.96
C THR A 26 -0.10 -8.78 1.83
N MET A 27 0.86 -7.98 1.35
CA MET A 27 1.34 -6.81 2.09
C MET A 27 0.48 -5.58 1.86
N ASP A 28 -0.36 -5.57 0.82
CA ASP A 28 -1.24 -4.44 0.51
C ASP A 28 -2.33 -4.27 1.57
N ASP A 29 -2.92 -5.39 2.04
CA ASP A 29 -3.85 -5.41 3.17
C ASP A 29 -3.31 -4.70 4.42
N GLU A 30 -2.01 -4.86 4.72
CA GLU A 30 -1.36 -4.19 5.86
C GLU A 30 -1.23 -2.67 5.63
N ILE A 31 -1.02 -2.24 4.39
CA ILE A 31 -0.95 -0.82 4.02
C ILE A 31 -2.33 -0.16 4.16
N ASP A 32 -3.38 -0.86 3.73
CA ASP A 32 -4.77 -0.45 3.89
C ASP A 32 -5.17 -0.27 5.35
N ASP A 33 -4.83 -1.25 6.19
CA ASP A 33 -5.10 -1.20 7.63
C ASP A 33 -4.39 -0.02 8.30
N LEU A 34 -3.13 0.24 7.92
CA LEU A 34 -2.37 1.39 8.39
C LEU A 34 -2.99 2.71 7.93
N TYR A 35 -3.47 2.79 6.69
CA TYR A 35 -4.15 3.99 6.18
C TYR A 35 -5.43 4.28 6.96
N GLN A 36 -6.25 3.25 7.22
CA GLN A 36 -7.46 3.40 8.04
C GLN A 36 -7.12 3.81 9.48
N GLN A 37 -6.04 3.27 10.06
CA GLN A 37 -5.57 3.67 11.38
C GLN A 37 -5.19 5.16 11.41
N ILE A 38 -4.40 5.63 10.43
CA ILE A 38 -4.02 7.05 10.30
C ILE A 38 -5.26 7.94 10.21
N GLN A 39 -6.28 7.54 9.45
CA GLN A 39 -7.53 8.31 9.36
C GLN A 39 -8.21 8.46 10.72
N ARG A 40 -8.33 7.35 11.48
CA ARG A 40 -8.96 7.36 12.81
C ARG A 40 -8.19 8.25 13.79
N GLU A 41 -6.87 8.14 13.83
CA GLU A 41 -6.02 8.96 14.70
C GLU A 41 -6.11 10.46 14.36
N LEU A 42 -6.03 10.81 13.07
CA LEU A 42 -6.11 12.20 12.62
C LEU A 42 -7.50 12.80 12.89
N LEU A 43 -8.58 12.01 12.81
CA LEU A 43 -9.91 12.44 13.23
C LEU A 43 -9.95 12.78 14.72
N THR A 44 -9.38 11.94 15.58
CA THR A 44 -9.28 12.21 17.03
C THR A 44 -8.53 13.52 17.30
N TYR A 45 -7.37 13.74 16.66
CA TYR A 45 -6.63 14.99 16.82
C TYR A 45 -7.41 16.23 16.37
N MET A 46 -8.20 16.11 15.29
CA MET A 46 -9.06 17.21 14.81
C MET A 46 -10.20 17.52 15.79
N MET A 47 -10.76 16.51 16.44
CA MET A 47 -11.81 16.66 17.46
C MET A 47 -11.28 17.29 18.75
N GLU A 48 -10.07 16.92 19.17
CA GLU A 48 -9.42 17.47 20.38
C GLU A 48 -8.96 18.92 20.19
N ASN A 49 -8.45 19.27 19.01
CA ASN A 49 -7.96 20.62 18.73
C ASN A 49 -8.27 21.06 17.29
N PRO A 50 -9.36 21.81 17.06
CA PRO A 50 -9.73 22.27 15.73
C PRO A 50 -8.66 23.10 14.99
N LYS A 51 -7.66 23.66 15.69
CA LYS A 51 -6.56 24.40 15.04
C LYS A 51 -5.66 23.51 14.18
N VAL A 52 -5.66 22.18 14.39
CA VAL A 52 -4.80 21.25 13.65
C VAL A 52 -5.46 20.69 12.39
N ILE A 53 -6.73 20.99 12.12
CA ILE A 53 -7.50 20.43 10.99
C ILE A 53 -6.75 20.53 9.66
N THR A 54 -6.22 21.71 9.32
CA THR A 54 -5.50 21.90 8.05
C THR A 54 -4.25 21.02 7.95
N THR A 55 -3.53 20.81 9.05
CA THR A 55 -2.35 19.94 9.09
C THR A 55 -2.74 18.47 9.02
N ALA A 56 -3.78 18.07 9.78
CA ALA A 56 -4.32 16.71 9.75
C ALA A 56 -4.80 16.32 8.35
N LEU A 57 -5.52 17.19 7.64
CA LEU A 57 -5.94 16.95 6.26
C LEU A 57 -4.75 16.76 5.30
N LYS A 58 -3.64 17.50 5.48
CA LYS A 58 -2.42 17.29 4.69
C LYS A 58 -1.81 15.91 4.97
N LEU A 59 -1.76 15.50 6.22
CA LEU A 59 -1.26 14.17 6.61
C LEU A 59 -2.18 13.04 6.09
N MET A 60 -3.51 13.23 6.11
CA MET A 60 -4.44 12.27 5.49
C MET A 60 -4.16 12.09 3.99
N ASN A 61 -3.84 13.17 3.28
CA ASN A 61 -3.45 13.07 1.86
C ASN A 61 -2.12 12.33 1.68
N VAL A 62 -1.14 12.56 2.56
CA VAL A 62 0.12 11.78 2.54
C VAL A 62 -0.18 10.29 2.73
N GLY A 63 -0.99 9.92 3.72
CA GLY A 63 -1.41 8.53 3.94
C GLY A 63 -2.08 7.93 2.71
N ARG A 64 -2.99 8.67 2.07
CA ARG A 64 -3.65 8.23 0.82
C ARG A 64 -2.66 8.03 -0.33
N TYR A 65 -1.64 8.89 -0.47
CA TYR A 65 -0.66 8.70 -1.54
C TYR A 65 0.24 7.48 -1.31
N LEU A 66 0.45 7.09 -0.05
CA LEU A 66 1.20 5.87 0.28
C LEU A 66 0.36 4.62 0.02
N GLU A 67 -0.92 4.62 0.38
CA GLU A 67 -1.85 3.52 0.07
C GLU A 67 -2.00 3.32 -1.43
N ARG A 68 -2.29 4.37 -2.20
CA ARG A 68 -2.31 4.28 -3.67
C ARG A 68 -1.02 3.79 -4.31
N LEU A 69 0.14 3.98 -3.66
CA LEU A 69 1.38 3.38 -4.15
C LEU A 69 1.39 1.87 -3.91
N GLY A 70 0.84 1.41 -2.77
CA GLY A 70 0.49 0.02 -2.49
C GLY A 70 -0.38 -0.57 -3.60
N ASP A 71 -1.56 0.01 -3.87
CA ASP A 71 -2.46 -0.46 -4.93
C ASP A 71 -1.74 -0.61 -6.28
N HIS A 72 -0.89 0.35 -6.63
CA HIS A 72 -0.14 0.31 -7.88
C HIS A 72 0.87 -0.85 -7.91
N LEU A 73 1.50 -1.18 -6.78
CA LEU A 73 2.37 -2.34 -6.66
C LEU A 73 1.58 -3.65 -6.65
N GLU A 74 0.39 -3.67 -6.05
CA GLU A 74 -0.54 -4.80 -6.09
C GLU A 74 -0.88 -5.16 -7.54
N ASN A 75 -1.37 -4.19 -8.32
CA ASN A 75 -1.66 -4.36 -9.75
C ASN A 75 -0.44 -4.89 -10.53
N VAL A 76 0.77 -4.38 -10.24
CA VAL A 76 2.00 -4.85 -10.88
C VAL A 76 2.31 -6.31 -10.50
N ASN A 77 2.11 -6.70 -9.26
CA ASN A 77 2.28 -8.07 -8.80
C ASN A 77 1.27 -9.01 -9.46
N GLU A 78 -0.01 -8.64 -9.55
CA GLU A 78 -1.04 -9.40 -10.27
C GLU A 78 -0.67 -9.62 -11.73
N HIS A 79 -0.24 -8.55 -12.43
CA HIS A 79 0.20 -8.63 -13.81
C HIS A 79 1.45 -9.50 -13.98
N THR A 80 2.37 -9.45 -13.02
CA THR A 80 3.58 -10.29 -13.03
C THR A 80 3.22 -11.76 -12.88
N ILE A 81 2.29 -12.11 -11.97
CA ILE A 81 1.79 -13.48 -11.80
C ILE A 81 1.11 -13.96 -13.09
N PHE A 82 0.23 -13.14 -13.67
CA PHE A 82 -0.41 -13.48 -14.94
C PHE A 82 0.61 -13.68 -16.07
N TRP A 83 1.63 -12.83 -16.16
CA TRP A 83 2.66 -12.95 -17.19
C TRP A 83 3.49 -14.24 -17.07
N LEU A 84 3.81 -14.65 -15.84
CA LEU A 84 4.63 -15.84 -15.57
C LEU A 84 3.85 -17.15 -15.66
N THR A 85 2.58 -17.15 -15.27
CA THR A 85 1.75 -18.37 -15.13
C THR A 85 0.72 -18.55 -16.23
N GLY A 86 0.28 -17.46 -16.87
CA GLY A 86 -0.87 -17.44 -17.78
C GLY A 86 -2.23 -17.47 -17.08
N GLU A 87 -2.27 -17.53 -15.74
CA GLU A 87 -3.49 -17.57 -14.94
C GLU A 87 -3.76 -16.23 -14.28
N ARG A 88 -5.03 -15.81 -14.27
CA ARG A 88 -5.45 -14.58 -13.61
C ARG A 88 -5.90 -14.93 -12.19
N LEU A 89 -5.40 -14.17 -11.21
CA LEU A 89 -5.87 -14.21 -9.82
C LEU A 89 -7.27 -13.61 -9.68
#